data_AF-A0A376TYA3-F1
#
_entry.id   AF-A0A376TYA3-F1
#
_cell.length_a   1.000
_cell.length_b   1.000
_cell.length_c   1.000
_cell.angle_alpha   90.00
_cell.angle_beta   90.00
_cell.angle_gamma   90.00
#
_symmetry.space_group_name_H-M   'P 1'
#
loop_
_entity.id
_entity.type
_entity.pdbx_description
1 polymer ?
#
loop_
_entity_poly.entity_id
_entity_poly.type
_entity_poly.pdbx_seq_one_letter_code
_entity_poly.pdbx_strand_id
1 'polypeptide(L)' 'MSVSKKPMVLVILDGYGYREEQQDNAIFSAKTR' A
#
# COMPACT_ATOMS: atom_id res chain seq x y z
N MET A 1 20.09 -29.68 3.90
CA MET A 1 18.79 -29.18 3.41
C MET A 1 18.87 -27.66 3.31
N SER A 2 18.79 -27.09 2.11
CA SER A 2 18.70 -25.63 1.96
C SER A 2 17.29 -25.19 2.34
N VAL A 3 17.15 -24.41 3.40
CA VAL A 3 15.88 -23.73 3.70
C VAL A 3 15.58 -22.81 2.52
N SER A 4 14.49 -23.06 1.80
CA SER A 4 14.07 -22.19 0.71
C SER A 4 13.82 -20.80 1.29
N LYS A 5 14.51 -19.78 0.76
CA LYS A 5 14.37 -18.40 1.25
C LYS A 5 12.95 -17.94 0.96
N LYS A 6 12.29 -17.38 1.98
CA LYS A 6 10.98 -16.76 1.78
C LYS A 6 11.17 -15.54 0.86
N PRO A 7 10.41 -15.42 -0.24
CA PRO A 7 10.47 -14.22 -1.06
C PRO A 7 10.01 -13.01 -0.23
N MET A 8 10.79 -11.93 -0.25
CA MET A 8 10.44 -10.67 0.40
C MET A 8 10.34 -9.58 -0.65
N VAL A 9 9.29 -8.77 -0.56
CA VAL A 9 9.03 -7.66 -1.47
C VAL A 9 8.68 -6.43 -0.64
N LEU A 10 9.36 -5.32 -0.94
CA LEU A 10 9.01 -4.00 -0.45
C LEU A 10 8.32 -3.26 -1.61
N VAL A 11 7.11 -2.77 -1.39
CA VAL A 11 6.36 -1.98 -2.37
C VAL A 11 6.31 -0.54 -1.90
N ILE A 12 6.75 0.38 -2.76
CA ILE A 12 6.65 1.81 -2.52
C ILE A 12 5.50 2.33 -3.38
N LEU A 13 4.47 2.86 -2.72
CA LEU A 13 3.35 3.51 -3.37
C LEU A 13 3.60 5.02 -3.35
N ASP A 14 4.18 5.53 -4.44
CA ASP A 14 4.52 6.96 -4.56
C ASP A 14 3.25 7.83 -4.46
N GLY A 15 3.28 8.83 -3.59
CA GLY A 15 2.12 9.69 -3.30
C GLY A 15 0.94 9.03 -2.57
N TYR A 16 1.03 7.76 -2.16
CA TYR A 16 -0.06 7.06 -1.47
C TYR A 16 0.02 7.22 0.05
N GLY A 17 -0.45 8.36 0.55
CA GLY A 17 -0.46 8.71 1.96
C GLY A 17 -1.73 8.28 2.71
N TYR A 18 -1.65 8.30 4.04
CA TYR A 18 -2.83 8.25 4.91
C TYR A 18 -3.25 9.66 5.31
N ARG A 19 -4.57 9.93 5.28
CA ARG A 19 -5.17 11.15 5.78
C ARG A 19 -6.52 10.81 6.41
N GLU A 20 -6.77 11.34 7.62
CA GLU A 20 -8.03 11.09 8.37
C GLU A 20 -9.23 11.78 7.71
N GLU A 21 -9.01 12.99 7.20
CA GLU A 21 -10.05 13.78 6.55
C GLU A 21 -10.43 13.18 5.19
N GLN A 22 -11.73 12.91 5.01
CA GLN A 22 -12.26 12.25 3.81
C GLN A 22 -12.57 13.23 2.68
N GLN A 23 -12.86 14.49 3.00
CA GLN A 23 -13.10 15.53 2.00
C GLN A 23 -11.87 15.64 1.10
N ASP A 24 -12.08 15.66 -0.23
CA ASP A 24 -11.03 15.74 -1.25
C ASP A 24 -9.93 14.66 -1.15
N ASN A 25 -10.22 13.52 -0.53
CA ASN A 25 -9.26 12.43 -0.34
C ASN A 25 -9.38 11.40 -1.47
N ALA A 26 -8.57 11.59 -2.51
CA ALA A 26 -8.59 10.72 -3.69
C ALA A 26 -8.31 9.25 -3.36
N ILE A 27 -7.45 8.98 -2.37
CA ILE A 27 -7.10 7.62 -1.94
C ILE A 27 -8.29 6.95 -1.25
N PHE A 28 -8.94 7.66 -0.33
CA PHE A 28 -10.14 7.17 0.34
C PHE A 28 -11.31 6.96 -0.64
N SER A 29 -11.47 7.86 -1.62
CA SER A 29 -12.51 7.76 -2.65
C SER A 29 -12.24 6.70 -3.72
N ALA A 30 -11.01 6.18 -3.83
CA ALA A 30 -10.67 5.18 -4.81
C ALA A 30 -11.30 3.81 -4.50
N LYS A 31 -11.61 3.04 -5.55
CA LYS A 31 -12.07 1.64 -5.40
C LYS A 31 -10.87 0.74 -5.07
N THR A 32 -10.62 0.57 -3.79
CA THR A 32 -9.53 -0.28 -3.26
C THR A 32 -10.00 -1.70 -2.90
N ARG A 33 -11.26 -2.05 -3.21
CA ARG A 33 -11.88 -3.36 -3.01
C ARG A 33 -12.63 -3.81 -4.25
#